data_AF-A0A519HIV2-F1
#
_entry.id   AF-A0A519HIV2-F1
#
_cell.length_a   1.000
_cell.length_b   1.000
_cell.length_c   1.000
_cell.angle_alpha   90.00
_cell.angle_beta   90.00
_cell.angle_gamma   90.00
#
_symmetry.space_group_name_H-M   'P 1'
#
loop_
_entity.id
_entity.type
_entity.pdbx_description
1 polymer ?
#
loop_
_entity_poly.entity_id
_entity_poly.type
_entity_poly.pdbx_seq_one_letter_code
_entity_poly.pdbx_strand_id
1 'polypeptide(L)'
;MEHYRLRKYRGPETWAQVRKAYVAGESAPSVARRFDVGLANLRRRARVEGWTRSKIAERLDLKPLRGGADDPSPALMALAELEAMPEPPRIDAYAALGKAVRRAAWLVSQGQAAEATALLRAAEALDRLKWAAK
;
A
#
# COMPACT_ATOMS: atom_id res chain seq x y z
N MET A 1 -3.35 -52.42 4.29
CA MET A 1 -3.61 -52.29 5.75
C MET A 1 -4.03 -50.84 5.98
N GLU A 2 -5.34 -50.57 5.96
CA GLU A 2 -5.83 -49.21 6.15
C GLU A 2 -5.63 -48.79 7.61
N HIS A 3 -4.76 -47.81 7.84
CA HIS A 3 -4.58 -47.22 9.15
C HIS A 3 -5.75 -46.25 9.43
N TYR A 4 -6.83 -46.76 10.02
CA TYR A 4 -7.87 -45.90 10.60
C TYR A 4 -7.25 -45.11 11.76
N ARG A 5 -6.78 -43.89 11.49
CA ARG A 5 -6.36 -42.96 12.54
C ARG A 5 -7.60 -42.53 13.31
N LEU A 6 -7.83 -43.14 14.47
CA LEU A 6 -8.81 -42.68 15.46
C LEU A 6 -8.60 -41.17 15.68
N ARG A 7 -9.63 -40.39 15.30
CA ARG A 7 -9.58 -38.93 15.44
C ARG A 7 -9.52 -38.61 16.93
N LYS A 8 -8.40 -38.03 17.38
CA LYS A 8 -8.25 -37.56 18.77
C LYS A 8 -9.33 -36.51 19.05
N TYR A 9 -10.37 -36.89 19.77
CA TYR A 9 -11.36 -35.96 20.29
C TYR A 9 -10.92 -35.45 21.66
N ARG A 10 -11.13 -34.16 21.90
CA ARG A 10 -10.89 -33.49 23.19
C ARG A 10 -12.19 -32.85 23.63
N GLY A 11 -12.51 -32.99 24.91
CA GLY A 11 -13.74 -32.47 25.50
C GLY A 11 -13.81 -30.94 25.47
N PRO A 12 -15.00 -30.36 25.70
CA PRO A 12 -15.20 -28.91 25.70
C PRO A 12 -14.33 -28.19 26.73
N GLU A 13 -14.06 -28.81 27.89
CA GLU A 13 -13.21 -28.25 28.94
C GLU A 13 -11.76 -28.05 28.48
N THR A 14 -11.18 -29.04 27.79
CA THR A 14 -9.83 -28.92 27.22
C THR A 14 -9.78 -27.78 26.22
N TRP A 15 -10.82 -27.62 25.40
CA TRP A 15 -10.89 -26.54 24.43
C TRP A 15 -11.05 -25.16 25.07
N ALA A 16 -11.72 -25.05 26.22
CA ALA A 16 -11.78 -23.81 26.99
C ALA A 16 -10.39 -23.40 27.52
N GLN A 17 -9.59 -24.36 28.00
CA GLN A 17 -8.22 -24.11 28.43
C GLN A 17 -7.29 -23.75 27.26
N VAL A 18 -7.42 -24.45 26.14
CA VAL A 18 -6.71 -24.16 24.88
C VAL A 18 -7.02 -22.73 24.42
N ARG A 19 -8.29 -22.33 24.43
CA ARG A 19 -8.71 -20.97 24.08
C ARG A 19 -8.07 -19.95 25.01
N LYS A 20 -8.11 -20.18 26.32
CA LYS A 20 -7.51 -19.28 27.32
C LYS A 20 -6.02 -19.09 27.08
N ALA A 21 -5.27 -20.17 26.84
CA ALA A 21 -3.84 -20.11 26.56
C ALA A 21 -3.52 -19.40 25.23
N TYR A 22 -4.27 -19.71 24.17
CA TYR A 22 -4.09 -19.10 22.86
C TYR A 22 -4.39 -17.60 22.87
N VAL A 23 -5.49 -17.19 23.50
CA VAL A 23 -5.89 -15.77 23.63
C VAL A 23 -4.93 -14.99 24.54
N ALA A 24 -4.34 -15.63 25.55
CA ALA A 24 -3.28 -15.03 26.36
C ALA A 24 -1.98 -14.74 25.57
N GLY A 25 -1.88 -15.19 24.32
CA GLY A 25 -0.77 -14.90 23.42
C GLY A 25 0.23 -16.03 23.23
N GLU A 26 -0.02 -17.21 23.81
CA GLU A 26 0.82 -18.39 23.59
C GLU A 26 0.72 -18.84 22.11
N SER A 27 1.85 -19.26 21.53
CA SER A 27 1.89 -19.64 20.11
C SER A 27 1.05 -20.90 19.82
N ALA A 28 0.38 -20.94 18.67
CA ALA A 28 -0.44 -22.10 18.27
C ALA A 28 0.32 -23.44 18.31
N PRO A 29 1.60 -23.54 17.87
CA PRO A 29 2.36 -24.80 17.99
C PRO A 29 2.63 -25.21 19.45
N SER A 30 2.87 -24.25 20.36
CA SER A 30 3.08 -24.54 21.79
C SER A 30 1.82 -25.08 22.45
N VAL A 31 0.71 -24.37 22.26
CA VAL A 31 -0.62 -24.78 22.76
C VAL A 31 -1.02 -26.15 22.20
N ALA A 32 -0.77 -26.40 20.91
CA ALA A 32 -1.06 -27.67 20.26
C ALA A 32 -0.32 -28.85 20.90
N ARG A 33 0.98 -28.68 21.22
CA ARG A 33 1.77 -29.70 21.91
C ARG A 33 1.30 -29.90 23.35
N ARG A 34 1.05 -28.81 24.09
CA ARG A 34 0.70 -28.83 25.51
C ARG A 34 -0.63 -29.55 25.78
N PHE A 35 -1.63 -29.36 24.91
CA PHE A 35 -2.96 -29.95 25.08
C PHE A 35 -3.21 -31.16 24.16
N ASP A 36 -2.18 -31.64 23.45
CA ASP A 36 -2.24 -32.72 22.46
C ASP A 36 -3.42 -32.56 21.49
N VAL A 37 -3.52 -31.36 20.90
CA VAL A 37 -4.51 -31.01 19.85
C VAL A 37 -3.81 -30.80 18.52
N GLY A 38 -4.48 -31.18 17.42
CA GLY A 38 -3.95 -30.94 16.08
C GLY A 38 -3.86 -29.44 15.77
N LEU A 39 -2.69 -28.99 15.32
CA LEU A 39 -2.44 -27.57 14.97
C LEU A 39 -3.43 -27.04 13.94
N ALA A 40 -3.76 -27.83 12.91
CA ALA A 40 -4.72 -27.45 11.88
C ALA A 40 -6.14 -27.28 12.46
N ASN A 41 -6.54 -28.14 13.41
CA ASN A 41 -7.84 -28.04 14.07
C ASN A 41 -7.89 -26.79 14.97
N LEU A 42 -6.84 -26.53 15.74
CA LEU A 42 -6.72 -25.31 16.55
C LEU A 42 -6.84 -24.05 15.68
N ARG A 43 -6.11 -23.96 14.57
CA ARG A 43 -6.17 -22.81 13.67
C ARG A 43 -7.55 -22.63 13.03
N ARG A 44 -8.17 -23.73 12.57
CA ARG A 44 -9.53 -23.70 12.01
C ARG A 44 -10.52 -23.20 13.05
N ARG A 45 -10.48 -23.75 14.26
CA ARG A 45 -11.38 -23.37 15.36
C ARG A 45 -11.18 -21.93 15.79
N ALA A 46 -9.93 -21.48 15.92
CA ALA A 46 -9.60 -20.10 16.23
C ALA A 46 -10.11 -19.12 15.16
N ARG A 47 -10.10 -19.50 13.87
CA ARG A 47 -10.66 -18.69 12.78
C ARG A 47 -12.19 -18.62 12.86
N VAL A 48 -12.86 -19.77 13.02
CA VAL A 48 -14.34 -19.86 13.04
C VAL A 48 -14.92 -19.16 14.27
N GLU A 49 -14.32 -19.37 15.44
CA GLU A 49 -14.79 -18.77 16.70
C GLU A 49 -14.20 -17.38 16.97
N GLY A 50 -13.38 -16.85 16.06
CA GLY A 50 -12.84 -15.49 16.14
C GLY A 50 -11.84 -15.26 17.27
N TRP A 51 -11.06 -16.27 17.66
CA TRP A 51 -10.01 -16.15 18.68
C TRP A 51 -8.71 -15.53 18.16
N THR A 52 -8.65 -15.14 16.89
CA THR A 52 -7.44 -14.56 16.29
C THR A 52 -7.16 -13.17 16.84
N ARG A 53 -5.87 -12.81 16.90
CA ARG A 53 -5.42 -11.49 17.40
C ARG A 53 -6.11 -10.35 16.64
N SER A 54 -6.27 -10.48 15.33
CA SER A 54 -6.98 -9.49 14.50
C SER A 54 -8.46 -9.34 14.87
N LYS A 55 -9.19 -10.44 15.09
CA LYS A 55 -10.61 -10.40 15.48
C LYS A 55 -10.81 -9.87 16.90
N ILE A 56 -9.86 -10.13 17.79
CA ILE A 56 -9.84 -9.56 19.13
C ILE A 56 -9.57 -8.05 19.06
N ALA A 57 -8.60 -7.61 18.25
CA ALA A 57 -8.30 -6.19 18.06
C ALA A 57 -9.49 -5.42 17.47
N GLU A 58 -10.16 -6.00 16.46
CA GLU A 58 -11.39 -5.45 15.87
C GLU A 58 -12.51 -5.29 16.91
N ARG A 59 -12.70 -6.27 17.79
CA ARG A 59 -13.71 -6.19 18.86
C ARG A 59 -13.36 -5.11 19.91
N LEU A 60 -12.07 -4.93 20.19
CA LEU A 60 -11.59 -3.95 21.17
C LEU A 60 -11.39 -2.55 20.55
N ASP A 61 -11.74 -2.36 19.28
CA ASP A 61 -11.50 -1.15 18.49
C ASP A 61 -10.05 -0.64 18.60
N LEU A 62 -9.11 -1.58 18.66
CA LEU A 62 -7.69 -1.26 18.77
C LEU A 62 -7.15 -0.89 17.41
N LYS A 63 -6.76 0.38 17.26
CA LYS A 63 -6.07 0.85 16.06
C LYS A 63 -4.60 0.42 16.07
N PRO A 64 -4.06 -0.06 14.94
CA PRO A 64 -2.65 -0.39 14.82
C PRO A 64 -1.79 0.88 14.97
N LEU A 65 -0.72 0.79 15.75
CA LEU A 65 0.19 1.93 16.02
C LEU A 65 1.03 2.35 14.80
N ARG A 66 1.16 1.47 13.80
CA ARG A 66 1.92 1.72 12.57
C ARG A 66 1.20 1.01 11.43
N GLY A 67 0.61 1.76 10.50
CA GLY A 67 0.15 1.24 9.21
C GLY A 67 -0.83 0.07 9.34
N GLY A 68 -2.13 0.36 9.50
CA GLY A 68 -3.15 -0.67 9.45
C GLY A 68 -3.22 -1.36 8.09
N ALA A 69 -3.79 -2.57 8.05
CA ALA A 69 -4.08 -3.24 6.78
C ALA A 69 -5.02 -2.40 5.89
N ASP A 70 -5.77 -1.49 6.50
CA ASP A 70 -6.68 -0.56 5.84
C ASP A 70 -5.99 0.75 5.40
N ASP A 71 -4.74 0.99 5.81
CA ASP A 71 -4.01 2.16 5.35
C ASP A 71 -3.58 1.95 3.90
N PRO A 72 -3.77 2.96 3.03
CA PRO A 72 -3.34 2.89 1.64
C PRO A 72 -1.84 2.61 1.56
N SER A 73 -1.45 1.79 0.58
CA SER A 73 -0.04 1.48 0.38
C SER A 73 0.76 2.77 0.12
N PRO A 74 2.06 2.80 0.46
CA PRO A 74 2.90 3.98 0.18
C PRO A 74 2.86 4.43 -1.28
N ALA A 75 2.71 3.50 -2.22
CA ALA A 75 2.56 3.81 -3.64
C ALA A 75 1.23 4.50 -3.96
N LEU A 76 0.13 4.05 -3.34
CA LEU A 76 -1.19 4.68 -3.49
C LEU A 76 -1.20 6.09 -2.88
N MET A 77 -0.55 6.26 -1.73
CA MET A 77 -0.38 7.56 -1.09
C MET A 77 0.38 8.54 -1.99
N ALA A 78 1.49 8.11 -2.60
CA ALA A 78 2.25 8.95 -3.51
C ALA A 78 1.44 9.39 -4.74
N LEU A 79 0.60 8.50 -5.29
CA LEU A 79 -0.30 8.87 -6.39
C LEU A 79 -1.36 9.88 -5.96
N ALA A 80 -1.97 9.68 -4.79
CA ALA A 80 -2.93 10.62 -4.22
C ALA A 80 -2.29 12.00 -3.95
N GLU A 81 -1.04 12.04 -3.49
CA GLU A 81 -0.27 13.27 -3.33
C GLU A 81 -0.03 13.97 -4.66
N LEU A 82 0.36 13.23 -5.72
CA LEU A 82 0.54 13.78 -7.06
C LEU A 82 -0.77 14.33 -7.64
N GLU A 83 -1.89 13.65 -7.43
CA GLU A 83 -3.22 14.10 -7.87
C GLU A 83 -3.70 15.33 -7.07
N ALA A 84 -3.34 15.41 -5.78
CA ALA A 84 -3.62 16.57 -4.94
C ALA A 84 -2.69 17.77 -5.21
N MET A 85 -1.63 17.60 -6.00
CA MET A 85 -0.79 18.73 -6.38
C MET A 85 -1.63 19.72 -7.20
N PRO A 86 -1.60 21.02 -6.85
CA PRO A 86 -2.33 22.01 -7.62
C PRO A 86 -1.85 21.98 -9.07
N GLU A 87 -2.78 21.80 -10.00
CA GLU A 87 -2.46 21.81 -11.43
C GLU A 87 -1.75 23.14 -11.74
N PRO A 88 -0.54 23.10 -12.33
CA PRO A 88 0.17 24.34 -12.64
C PRO A 88 -0.74 25.19 -13.53
N PRO A 89 -0.78 26.52 -13.32
CA PRO A 89 -1.66 27.38 -14.08
C PRO A 89 -1.39 27.20 -15.56
N ARG A 90 -2.41 26.76 -16.31
CA ARG A 90 -2.29 26.54 -17.74
C ARG A 90 -1.94 27.86 -18.42
N ILE A 91 -0.75 27.92 -19.02
CA ILE A 91 -0.31 29.06 -19.81
C ILE A 91 -0.78 28.81 -21.24
N ASP A 92 -1.43 29.81 -21.84
CA ASP A 92 -1.76 29.77 -23.27
C ASP A 92 -0.51 29.46 -24.11
N ALA A 93 -0.67 28.61 -25.14
CA ALA A 93 0.45 28.13 -25.93
C ALA A 93 1.25 29.27 -26.58
N TYR A 94 0.58 30.35 -27.02
CA TYR A 94 1.27 31.50 -27.59
C TYR A 94 2.07 32.26 -26.53
N ALA A 95 1.49 32.44 -25.33
CA ALA A 95 2.21 33.02 -24.20
C ALA A 95 3.41 32.17 -23.74
N ALA A 96 3.31 30.83 -23.80
CA ALA A 96 4.39 29.91 -23.49
C ALA A 96 5.55 30.02 -24.49
N LEU A 97 5.25 30.05 -25.80
CA LEU A 97 6.25 30.26 -26.86
C LEU A 97 6.98 31.60 -26.69
N GLY A 98 6.24 32.69 -26.44
CA GLY A 98 6.84 34.00 -26.20
C GLY A 98 7.74 34.06 -24.96
N LYS A 99 7.39 33.34 -23.89
CA LYS A 99 8.26 33.20 -22.71
C LYS A 99 9.52 32.38 -23.03
N ALA A 100 9.39 31.28 -23.76
CA ALA A 100 10.52 30.42 -24.13
C ALA A 100 11.54 31.18 -25.00
N VAL A 101 11.09 31.94 -26.01
CA VAL A 101 11.98 32.74 -26.88
C VAL A 101 12.73 33.82 -26.09
N ARG A 102 12.04 34.57 -25.21
CA ARG A 102 12.69 35.58 -24.36
C ARG A 102 13.72 34.96 -23.42
N ARG A 103 13.41 33.80 -22.84
CA ARG A 103 14.33 33.09 -21.95
C ARG A 103 15.54 32.54 -22.73
N ALA A 104 15.34 32.01 -23.93
CA ALA A 104 16.42 31.57 -24.79
C ALA A 104 17.35 32.73 -25.18
N ALA A 105 16.80 33.90 -25.55
CA ALA A 105 17.59 35.09 -25.84
C ALA A 105 18.42 35.54 -24.62
N TRP A 106 17.83 35.50 -23.42
CA TRP A 106 18.56 35.75 -22.18
C TRP A 106 19.68 34.73 -21.96
N LEU A 107 19.43 33.42 -22.13
CA LEU A 107 20.44 32.37 -21.98
C LEU A 107 21.62 32.53 -22.96
N VAL A 108 21.34 32.94 -24.20
CA VAL A 108 22.39 33.26 -25.19
C VAL A 108 23.26 34.41 -24.70
N SER A 109 22.67 35.46 -24.12
CA SER A 109 23.44 36.58 -23.55
C SER A 109 24.38 36.16 -22.40
N GLN A 110 24.08 35.04 -21.73
CA GLN A 110 24.89 34.48 -20.64
C GLN A 110 25.92 33.44 -21.14
N GLY A 111 26.04 33.23 -22.46
CA GLY A 111 26.91 32.20 -23.04
C GLY A 111 26.37 30.77 -22.92
N GLN A 112 25.13 30.58 -22.45
CA GLN A 112 24.50 29.27 -22.27
C GLN A 112 23.77 28.80 -23.54
N ALA A 113 24.51 28.68 -24.65
CA ALA A 113 23.94 28.38 -25.97
C ALA A 113 23.25 26.99 -26.05
N ALA A 114 23.76 26.00 -25.30
CA ALA A 114 23.19 24.65 -25.28
C ALA A 114 21.78 24.63 -24.65
N GLU A 115 21.61 25.27 -23.49
CA GLU A 115 20.31 25.39 -22.82
C GLU A 115 19.33 26.21 -23.64
N ALA A 116 19.78 27.30 -24.27
CA ALA A 116 18.96 28.10 -25.17
C ALA A 116 18.44 27.26 -26.36
N THR A 117 19.31 26.44 -26.95
CA THR A 117 18.94 25.56 -28.07
C THR A 117 17.93 24.50 -27.64
N ALA A 118 18.15 23.86 -26.49
CA ALA A 118 17.21 22.88 -25.93
C ALA A 118 15.82 23.51 -25.70
N LEU A 119 15.78 24.73 -25.15
CA LEU A 119 14.53 25.45 -24.90
C LEU A 119 13.80 25.82 -26.20
N LEU A 120 14.52 26.26 -27.23
CA LEU A 120 13.92 26.56 -28.54
C LEU A 120 13.37 25.31 -29.24
N ARG A 121 14.07 24.16 -29.12
CA ARG A 121 13.58 22.88 -29.65
C ARG A 121 12.31 22.42 -28.93
N ALA A 122 12.24 22.59 -27.61
CA ALA A 122 11.03 22.31 -26.85
C ALA A 122 9.86 23.23 -27.27
N ALA A 123 10.14 24.52 -27.52
CA ALA A 123 9.14 25.46 -28.02
C ALA A 123 8.64 25.08 -29.42
N GLU A 124 9.52 24.68 -30.34
CA GLU A 124 9.17 24.19 -31.67
C GLU A 124 8.28 22.94 -31.61
N ALA A 125 8.58 22.00 -30.71
CA ALA A 125 7.76 20.82 -30.49
C ALA A 125 6.37 21.18 -29.95
N LEU A 126 6.29 22.11 -29.00
CA LEU A 126 5.02 22.60 -28.44
C LEU A 126 4.15 23.28 -29.50
N ASP A 127 4.74 24.10 -30.38
CA ASP A 127 4.00 24.71 -31.48
C ASP A 127 3.43 23.64 -32.42
N ARG A 128 4.23 22.65 -32.84
CA ARG A 128 3.74 21.52 -33.66
C ARG A 128 2.57 20.78 -33.02
N LEU A 129 2.66 20.50 -31.72
CA LEU A 129 1.61 19.78 -30.99
C LEU A 129 0.33 20.62 -30.83
N LYS A 130 0.45 21.94 -30.66
CA LYS A 130 -0.70 22.87 -30.64
C LYS A 130 -1.56 22.74 -31.89
N TRP A 131 -0.94 22.53 -33.04
CA TRP A 131 -1.64 22.39 -34.33
C TRP A 131 -2.11 20.96 -34.62
N ALA A 132 -1.60 19.95 -33.91
CA ALA A 132 -2.05 18.55 -34.02
C ALA A 132 -3.27 18.24 -33.13
N ALA A 133 -3.51 19.05 -32.10
CA ALA A 133 -4.62 18.91 -31.15
C ALA A 133 -5.88 19.70 -31.55
N LYS A 134 -5.94 20.21 -32.78
CA LYS A 134 -7.07 20.98 -33.34
C LYS A 134 -7.77 20.17 -34.42
#